data_AF-A0A9W9DUW6-F1
#
_entry.id   AF-A0A9W9DUW6-F1
#
_cell.length_a   1.000
_cell.length_b   1.000
_cell.length_c   1.000
_cell.angle_alpha   90.00
_cell.angle_beta   90.00
_cell.angle_gamma   90.00
#
_symmetry.space_group_name_H-M   'P 1'
#
loop_
_entity.id
_entity.type
_entity.pdbx_description
1 polymer ?
#
loop_
_entity_poly.entity_id
_entity_poly.type
_entity_poly.pdbx_seq_one_letter_code
_entity_poly.pdbx_strand_id
1 'polypeptide(L)' 'MRLFAVLSAVLVAAIGVTSVAAIAADPDSACRCPNNCSHKFGSSCKFFDDGNTISGACTNGNGGLTCST' A
#
# COMPACT_ATOMS: atom_id res chain seq x y z
N MET A 1 -4.30 16.22 53.29
CA MET A 1 -3.51 15.03 52.94
C MET A 1 -4.45 13.87 52.71
N ARG A 2 -4.52 13.35 51.47
CA ARG A 2 -4.44 11.92 51.11
C ARG A 2 -4.74 11.78 49.60
N LEU A 3 -3.74 11.44 48.76
CA LEU A 3 -3.47 10.08 48.24
C LEU A 3 -4.57 9.65 47.22
N PHE A 4 -4.40 9.26 45.96
CA PHE A 4 -3.31 8.89 45.05
C PHE A 4 -3.91 8.73 43.62
N ALA A 5 -3.07 8.85 42.58
CA ALA A 5 -3.16 8.16 41.26
C ALA A 5 -4.41 8.45 40.39
N VAL A 6 -4.35 8.51 39.05
CA VAL A 6 -4.00 7.39 38.16
C VAL A 6 -3.44 7.94 36.84
N LEU A 7 -2.25 7.46 36.46
CA LEU A 7 -1.69 7.63 35.13
C LEU A 7 -2.57 6.88 34.12
N SER A 8 -3.21 7.60 33.20
CA SER A 8 -3.84 6.98 32.02
C SER A 8 -2.86 7.03 30.86
N ALA A 9 -2.03 6.00 30.73
CA ALA A 9 -1.28 5.75 29.50
C ALA A 9 -2.24 5.11 28.48
N VAL A 10 -2.73 5.91 27.53
CA VAL A 10 -3.51 5.42 26.40
C VAL A 10 -2.56 4.69 25.46
N LEU A 11 -2.55 3.36 25.53
CA LEU A 11 -1.82 2.52 24.59
C LEU A 11 -2.58 2.51 23.26
N VAL A 12 -2.13 3.32 22.29
CA VAL A 12 -2.61 3.25 20.91
C VAL A 12 -2.01 2.01 20.27
N ALA A 13 -2.78 0.92 20.24
CA ALA A 13 -2.45 -0.24 19.43
C ALA A 13 -2.61 0.15 17.95
N ALA A 14 -1.49 0.44 17.28
CA ALA A 14 -1.45 0.47 15.83
C ALA A 14 -1.71 -0.96 15.33
N ILE A 15 -2.97 -1.23 15.00
CA ILE A 15 -3.37 -2.42 14.25
C ILE A 15 -2.68 -2.34 12.89
N GLY A 16 -1.57 -3.07 12.77
CA GLY A 16 -0.86 -3.28 11.53
C GLY A 16 -1.84 -3.87 10.52
N VAL A 17 -2.11 -3.13 9.46
CA VAL A 17 -2.77 -3.63 8.26
C VAL A 17 -1.87 -4.74 7.73
N THR A 18 -2.27 -5.99 7.95
CA THR A 18 -1.70 -7.12 7.24
C THR A 18 -2.13 -6.97 5.79
N SER A 19 -1.33 -6.28 4.99
CA SER A 19 -1.52 -6.19 3.56
C SER A 19 -1.31 -7.58 2.97
N VAL A 20 -2.39 -8.37 2.93
CA VAL A 20 -2.54 -9.37 1.86
C VAL A 20 -2.32 -8.56 0.59
N ALA A 21 -1.20 -8.80 -0.10
CA ALA A 21 -0.82 -8.07 -1.30
C ALA A 21 -1.88 -8.37 -2.37
N ALA A 22 -2.97 -7.60 -2.35
CA ALA A 22 -4.03 -7.66 -3.32
C ALA A 22 -3.39 -7.31 -4.66
N ILE A 23 -3.49 -8.23 -5.62
CA ILE A 23 -3.02 -7.99 -6.98
C ILE A 23 -3.95 -6.94 -7.58
N ALA A 24 -3.38 -5.89 -8.17
CA ALA A 24 -4.19 -4.80 -8.72
C ALA A 24 -5.01 -5.25 -9.93
N ALA A 25 -6.14 -4.60 -10.18
CA ALA A 25 -6.98 -4.90 -11.34
C ALA A 25 -6.41 -4.34 -12.66
N ASP A 26 -5.55 -3.33 -12.58
CA ASP A 26 -4.98 -2.62 -13.73
C ASP A 26 -3.57 -2.09 -13.38
N PRO A 27 -2.72 -1.79 -14.38
CA PRO A 27 -1.33 -1.39 -14.16
C PRO A 27 -1.20 -0.03 -13.45
N ASP A 28 -2.16 0.88 -13.59
CA ASP A 28 -2.12 2.19 -12.93
C ASP A 28 -2.44 2.06 -11.44
N SER A 29 -3.49 1.33 -11.09
CA SER A 29 -3.87 1.01 -9.70
C SER A 29 -2.79 0.26 -8.94
N ALA A 30 -1.93 -0.49 -9.65
CA ALA A 30 -0.79 -1.20 -9.06
C ALA A 30 0.31 -0.25 -8.51
N CYS A 31 0.31 1.00 -8.95
CA CYS A 31 1.37 1.97 -8.66
C CYS A 31 0.86 3.30 -8.10
N ARG A 32 -0.45 3.53 -8.07
CA ARG A 32 -1.06 4.81 -7.67
C ARG A 32 -1.96 4.68 -6.45
N CYS A 33 -2.19 5.81 -5.79
CA CYS A 33 -3.24 5.95 -4.80
C CYS A 33 -4.63 5.71 -5.42
N PRO A 34 -5.61 5.20 -4.65
CA PRO A 34 -5.55 4.92 -3.20
C PRO A 34 -4.90 3.57 -2.84
N ASN A 35 -4.74 2.68 -3.82
CA ASN A 35 -4.38 1.29 -3.55
C ASN A 35 -2.90 1.11 -3.18
N ASN A 36 -2.00 1.89 -3.78
CA ASN A 36 -0.56 1.73 -3.63
C ASN A 36 0.15 3.06 -3.39
N CYS A 37 -0.35 3.88 -2.46
CA CYS A 37 0.23 5.20 -2.15
C CYS A 37 1.70 5.18 -1.71
N SER A 38 2.20 4.04 -1.19
CA SER A 38 3.60 3.87 -0.78
C SER A 38 4.51 3.45 -1.95
N HIS A 39 3.94 3.14 -3.12
CA HIS A 39 4.72 2.81 -4.31
C HIS A 39 5.30 4.08 -4.93
N LYS A 40 6.54 3.95 -5.41
CA LYS A 40 7.32 4.99 -6.06
C LYS A 40 7.93 4.44 -7.35
N PHE A 41 8.59 5.29 -8.12
CA PHE A 41 9.33 4.83 -9.30
C PHE A 41 10.31 3.70 -8.92
N GLY A 42 10.25 2.60 -9.66
CA GLY A 42 11.02 1.37 -9.42
C GLY A 42 10.43 0.42 -8.36
N SER A 43 9.33 0.77 -7.69
CA SER A 43 8.62 -0.17 -6.81
C SER A 43 8.13 -1.38 -7.60
N SER A 44 8.25 -2.58 -7.02
CA SER A 44 7.65 -3.77 -7.61
C SER A 44 6.14 -3.64 -7.62
N CYS A 45 5.50 -4.06 -8.71
CA CYS A 45 4.07 -3.99 -8.89
C CYS A 45 3.56 -5.27 -9.54
N LYS A 46 2.27 -5.58 -9.30
CA LYS A 46 1.58 -6.71 -9.90
C LYS A 46 0.15 -6.31 -10.23
N PHE A 47 -0.31 -6.71 -11.41
CA PHE A 47 -1.70 -6.54 -11.83
C PHE A 47 -2.23 -7.77 -12.55
N PHE A 48 -3.55 -7.92 -12.60
CA PHE A 48 -4.22 -8.95 -13.37
C PHE A 48 -4.51 -8.46 -14.78
N ASP A 49 -4.17 -9.26 -15.77
CA ASP A 49 -4.45 -9.03 -17.19
C ASP A 49 -4.79 -10.36 -17.86
N ASP A 50 -5.93 -10.43 -18.54
CA ASP A 50 -6.42 -11.63 -19.26
C ASP A 50 -6.31 -12.95 -18.46
N GLY A 51 -6.65 -12.92 -17.17
CA GLY A 51 -6.58 -14.09 -16.28
C GLY A 51 -5.18 -14.45 -15.78
N ASN A 52 -4.16 -13.67 -16.14
CA ASN A 52 -2.78 -13.84 -15.70
C ASN A 52 -2.38 -12.75 -14.71
N THR A 53 -1.44 -13.07 -13.81
CA THR A 53 -0.80 -12.06 -12.97
C THR A 53 0.49 -11.59 -13.63
N ILE A 54 0.52 -10.34 -14.04
CA ILE A 54 1.69 -9.69 -14.61
C ILE A 54 2.47 -9.03 -13.49
N SER A 55 3.79 -9.21 -13.48
CA SER A 55 4.71 -8.60 -12.52
C SER A 55 5.64 -7.63 -13.24
N GLY A 56 5.94 -6.50 -12.61
CA GLY A 56 6.78 -5.46 -13.18
C GLY A 56 7.28 -4.47 -12.15
N ALA A 57 7.65 -3.29 -12.63
CA ALA A 57 8.04 -2.14 -11.83
C ALA A 57 7.22 -0.89 -12.18
N CYS A 58 6.97 -0.05 -11.19
CA CYS A 58 6.31 1.23 -11.39
C CYS A 58 7.23 2.19 -12.16
N THR A 59 6.78 2.64 -13.32
CA THR A 59 7.48 3.58 -14.19
C THR A 59 6.60 4.81 -14.45
N ASN A 60 7.16 5.89 -14.98
CA ASN A 60 6.35 7.06 -15.35
C ASN A 60 5.62 6.79 -16.67
N GLY A 61 4.29 6.82 -16.65
CA GLY A 61 3.41 6.64 -17.81
C GLY A 61 1.99 7.13 -17.51
N ASN A 62 1.20 7.41 -18.55
CA ASN A 62 -0.21 7.81 -18.39
C ASN A 62 -0.46 8.96 -17.38
N GLY A 63 0.46 9.93 -17.32
CA GLY A 63 0.37 11.07 -16.40
C GLY A 63 0.60 10.73 -14.92
N GLY A 64 1.23 9.59 -14.60
CA GLY A 64 1.61 9.19 -13.24
C GLY A 64 2.51 7.96 -13.21
N LEU A 65 2.50 7.21 -12.10
CA LEU A 65 3.18 5.91 -12.03
C LEU A 65 2.27 4.83 -12.63
N THR A 66 2.82 3.96 -13.46
CA THR A 66 2.14 2.81 -14.07
C THR A 66 3.02 1.57 -14.01
N CYS A 67 2.44 0.39 -13.85
CA CYS A 67 3.18 -0.87 -13.79
C CYS A 67 3.61 -1.32 -15.18
N SER A 68 4.92 -1.44 -15.41
CA SER A 68 5.49 -1.98 -16.65
C SER A 68 6.33 -3.21 -16.35
N THR A 69 6.19 -4.25 -17.17
CA THR A 69 7.14 -5.37 -17.24
C THR A 69 8.47 -4.91 -17.83
#